data_AF-U5DFR2-F1
#
_entry.id   AF-U5DFR2-F1
#
_cell.length_a   1.000
_cell.length_b   1.000
_cell.length_c   1.000
_cell.angle_alpha   90.00
_cell.angle_beta   90.00
_cell.angle_gamma   90.00
#
_symmetry.space_group_name_H-M   'P 1'
#
loop_
_entity.id
_entity.type
_entity.pdbx_description
1 polymer ?
#
loop_
_entity_poly.entity_id
_entity_poly.type
_entity_poly.pdbx_seq_one_letter_code
_entity_poly.pdbx_strand_id
1 'polypeptide(L)'
;MDIGSCWAFSVVAAIEGKTQIKTGLSTEATYPYKAVVGTCNTKNVSAHAATITGYRDVPTNNETALLKAAASQLVSVCIDAIGNEFQLYSGGVFTGDCGTETDHCLTAIGYGTSDDGTKYWLLKNSWGEEWGEKGYVRMQRDVASKEGDSSVV
;
A
#
# COMPACT_ATOMS: atom_id res chain seq x y z
N MET A 1 0.89 17.64 -3.72
CA MET A 1 2.30 17.30 -3.38
C MET A 1 2.21 16.63 -2.03
N ASP A 2 2.18 15.30 -2.03
CA ASP A 2 2.16 14.52 -0.80
C ASP A 2 3.41 14.85 0.01
N ILE A 3 3.24 15.21 1.28
CA ILE A 3 4.33 15.00 2.24
C ILE A 3 4.65 13.52 2.19
N GLY A 4 5.93 13.14 2.16
CA GLY A 4 6.42 11.75 2.17
C GLY A 4 5.90 10.92 3.36
N SER A 5 4.63 10.59 3.30
CA SER A 5 3.78 10.01 4.34
C SER A 5 3.02 8.79 3.82
N CYS A 6 3.34 8.33 2.62
CA CYS A 6 2.81 7.11 2.00
C CYS A 6 2.92 5.90 2.94
N TRP A 7 4.03 5.80 3.70
CA TRP A 7 4.21 4.81 4.76
C TRP A 7 3.09 4.83 5.79
N ALA A 8 2.63 6.01 6.22
CA ALA A 8 1.56 6.15 7.19
C ALA A 8 0.21 5.75 6.59
N PHE A 9 -0.09 6.22 5.37
CA PHE A 9 -1.33 5.86 4.67
C PHE A 9 -1.44 4.37 4.41
N SER A 10 -0.34 3.74 3.99
CA SER A 10 -0.35 2.31 3.70
C SER A 10 -0.56 1.46 4.96
N VAL A 11 0.12 1.80 6.05
CA VAL A 11 -0.05 1.12 7.34
C VAL A 11 -1.45 1.33 7.90
N VAL A 12 -2.01 2.55 7.84
CA VAL A 12 -3.38 2.83 8.29
C VAL A 12 -4.38 1.96 7.55
N ALA A 13 -4.30 1.87 6.22
CA ALA A 13 -5.19 1.04 5.43
C ALA A 13 -5.08 -0.46 5.78
N ALA A 14 -3.85 -0.97 5.99
CA ALA A 14 -3.64 -2.35 6.40
C ALA A 14 -4.23 -2.65 7.79
N ILE A 15 -4.07 -1.71 8.73
CA ILE A 15 -4.61 -1.84 10.07
C ILE A 15 -6.14 -1.78 10.03
N GLU A 16 -6.73 -0.76 9.43
CA GLU A 16 -8.19 -0.61 9.29
C GLU A 16 -8.84 -1.86 8.68
N GLY A 17 -8.18 -2.46 7.69
CA GLY A 17 -8.57 -3.73 7.09
C GLY A 17 -8.62 -4.92 8.05
N LYS A 18 -7.60 -5.04 8.92
CA LYS A 18 -7.44 -6.18 9.83
C LYS A 18 -8.25 -6.00 11.11
N THR A 19 -8.21 -4.81 11.69
CA THR A 19 -8.61 -4.58 13.07
C THR A 19 -10.08 -4.24 13.15
N GLN A 20 -10.95 -5.24 13.05
CA GLN A 20 -12.35 -5.11 13.51
C GLN A 20 -12.48 -4.84 15.05
N ILE A 21 -11.39 -4.31 15.68
CA ILE A 21 -11.19 -3.55 16.92
C ILE A 21 -10.85 -4.42 18.16
N LYS A 22 -9.82 -4.08 18.99
CA LYS A 22 -9.92 -3.24 20.22
C LYS A 22 -8.55 -2.90 20.85
N THR A 23 -8.36 -1.60 21.20
CA THR A 23 -7.25 -0.89 21.95
C THR A 23 -6.30 0.20 21.28
N GLY A 24 -6.51 0.75 20.06
CA GLY A 24 -6.18 2.17 19.68
C GLY A 24 -5.33 2.64 18.45
N LEU A 25 -5.99 3.39 17.55
CA LEU A 25 -5.54 4.28 16.44
C LEU A 25 -6.60 5.39 16.43
N SER A 26 -6.24 6.67 16.47
CA SER A 26 -7.25 7.73 16.53
C SER A 26 -8.05 7.77 15.22
N THR A 27 -9.34 8.12 15.27
CA THR A 27 -10.11 8.37 14.04
C THR A 27 -9.60 9.64 13.35
N GLU A 28 -9.73 9.70 12.02
CA GLU A 28 -9.43 10.92 11.23
C GLU A 28 -10.21 12.14 11.76
N ALA A 29 -11.45 11.95 12.22
CA ALA A 29 -12.24 13.02 12.83
C ALA A 29 -11.61 13.58 14.14
N THR A 30 -10.91 12.74 14.91
CA THR A 30 -10.27 13.13 16.17
C THR A 30 -8.85 13.65 15.96
N TYR A 31 -8.15 13.13 14.96
CA TYR A 31 -6.79 13.50 14.61
C TYR A 31 -6.66 13.70 13.10
N PRO A 32 -7.16 14.83 12.56
CA PRO A 32 -7.22 15.04 11.12
C PRO A 32 -5.83 15.21 10.50
N TYR A 33 -5.66 14.69 9.30
CA TYR A 33 -4.48 14.85 8.47
C TYR A 33 -4.29 16.32 8.09
N LYS A 34 -3.11 16.87 8.37
CA LYS A 34 -2.78 18.28 8.13
C LYS A 34 -1.76 18.49 7.03
N ALA A 35 -1.27 17.42 6.39
CA ALA A 35 -0.19 17.48 5.42
C ALA A 35 1.02 18.33 5.92
N VAL A 36 1.31 18.24 7.22
CA VAL A 36 2.49 18.83 7.87
C VAL A 36 2.81 18.04 9.15
N VAL A 37 4.09 17.77 9.39
CA VAL A 37 4.54 17.19 10.66
C VAL A 37 4.37 18.23 11.75
N GLY A 38 3.47 17.96 12.70
CA GLY A 38 3.23 18.78 13.88
C GLY A 38 3.73 18.11 15.16
N THR A 39 3.51 18.78 16.29
CA THR A 39 3.73 18.17 17.60
C THR A 39 2.64 17.15 17.91
N CYS A 40 3.02 16.02 18.51
CA CYS A 40 2.07 14.99 18.95
C CYS A 40 1.07 15.56 19.96
N ASN A 41 -0.23 15.53 19.62
CA ASN A 41 -1.30 15.95 20.52
C ASN A 41 -1.84 14.75 21.31
N THR A 42 -1.29 14.52 22.50
CA THR A 42 -1.66 13.40 23.37
C THR A 42 -3.11 13.41 23.83
N LYS A 43 -3.78 14.56 23.84
CA LYS A 43 -5.22 14.64 24.17
C LYS A 43 -6.06 14.00 23.06
N ASN A 44 -5.73 14.28 21.80
CA ASN A 44 -6.45 13.71 20.66
C ASN A 44 -6.16 12.22 20.48
N VAL A 45 -5.00 11.73 20.96
CA VAL A 45 -4.63 10.31 20.91
C VAL A 45 -5.35 9.47 21.98
N SER A 46 -5.97 10.09 22.97
CA SER A 46 -6.63 9.37 24.09
C SER A 46 -7.91 8.60 23.68
N ALA A 47 -8.51 8.94 22.54
CA ALA A 47 -9.69 8.24 22.01
C ALA A 47 -9.29 7.22 20.94
N HIS A 48 -9.20 5.97 21.37
CA HIS A 48 -8.67 4.85 20.61
C HIS A 48 -9.74 4.12 19.76
N ALA A 49 -9.57 4.07 18.43
CA ALA A 49 -10.51 3.39 17.52
C ALA A 49 -10.15 1.94 17.17
N ALA A 50 -8.87 1.52 17.11
CA ALA A 50 -8.48 0.17 16.67
C ALA A 50 -7.07 -0.25 17.12
N THR A 51 -6.74 -1.52 17.41
CA THR A 51 -5.33 -1.91 17.74
C THR A 51 -4.87 -3.14 17.01
N ILE A 52 -3.55 -3.19 16.91
CA ILE A 52 -2.80 -4.40 16.62
C ILE A 52 -2.00 -4.82 17.86
N THR A 53 -1.89 -6.13 18.08
CA THR A 53 -0.98 -6.70 19.09
C THR A 53 0.45 -6.88 18.56
N GLY A 54 0.67 -6.60 17.27
CA GLY A 54 1.95 -6.69 16.60
C GLY A 54 1.80 -6.69 15.08
N TYR A 55 2.93 -6.63 14.40
CA TYR A 55 3.05 -6.77 12.95
C TYR A 55 4.00 -7.92 12.62
N ARG A 56 4.02 -8.33 11.34
CA ARG A 56 4.97 -9.30 10.81
C ARG A 56 5.34 -8.89 9.42
N ASP A 57 6.63 -8.96 9.11
CA ASP A 57 7.12 -8.73 7.77
C ASP A 57 6.92 -10.00 6.94
N VAL A 58 6.49 -9.81 5.69
CA VAL A 58 6.53 -10.88 4.69
C VAL A 58 8.01 -11.06 4.31
N PRO A 59 8.51 -12.30 4.16
CA PRO A 59 9.87 -12.51 3.68
C PRO A 59 10.08 -11.77 2.35
N THR A 60 11.11 -10.93 2.30
CA THR A 60 11.50 -10.17 1.11
C THR A 60 11.66 -11.12 -0.08
N ASN A 61 11.23 -10.67 -1.27
CA ASN A 61 11.38 -11.40 -2.53
C ASN A 61 10.69 -12.77 -2.55
N ASN A 62 9.60 -12.91 -1.78
CA ASN A 62 8.81 -14.13 -1.74
C ASN A 62 7.36 -13.85 -2.12
N GLU A 63 7.11 -13.77 -3.43
CA GLU A 63 5.78 -13.48 -3.97
C GLU A 63 4.73 -14.49 -3.50
N THR A 64 5.11 -15.76 -3.28
CA THR A 64 4.21 -16.79 -2.75
C THR A 64 3.79 -16.48 -1.31
N ALA A 65 4.72 -16.02 -0.46
CA ALA A 65 4.41 -15.60 0.90
C ALA A 65 3.56 -14.32 0.90
N LEU A 66 3.83 -13.38 -0.02
CA LEU A 66 3.03 -12.17 -0.18
C LEU A 66 1.60 -12.51 -0.63
N LEU A 67 1.42 -13.44 -1.58
CA LEU A 67 0.11 -13.91 -2.03
C LEU A 67 -0.68 -14.49 -0.87
N LYS A 68 -0.03 -15.32 -0.04
CA LYS A 68 -0.66 -15.90 1.15
C LYS A 68 -1.07 -14.83 2.17
N ALA A 69 -0.24 -13.80 2.36
CA ALA A 69 -0.55 -12.70 3.25
C ALA A 69 -1.72 -11.85 2.74
N ALA A 70 -1.67 -11.45 1.46
CA ALA A 70 -2.69 -10.65 0.78
C ALA A 70 -4.04 -11.38 0.67
N ALA A 71 -4.03 -12.72 0.61
CA ALA A 71 -5.25 -13.53 0.66
C ALA A 71 -5.95 -13.48 2.02
N SER A 72 -5.24 -13.12 3.09
CA SER A 72 -5.75 -13.15 4.47
C SER A 72 -6.11 -11.78 5.00
N GLN A 73 -5.43 -10.73 4.54
CA GLN A 73 -5.59 -9.35 5.01
C GLN A 73 -4.93 -8.38 4.03
N LEU A 74 -5.24 -7.10 4.20
CA LEU A 74 -4.52 -6.00 3.55
C LEU A 74 -3.06 -5.96 3.99
N VAL A 75 -2.13 -5.76 3.04
CA VAL A 75 -0.68 -5.76 3.28
C VAL A 75 -0.08 -4.43 2.83
N SER A 76 0.71 -3.79 3.70
CA SER A 76 1.53 -2.65 3.28
C SER A 76 2.70 -3.16 2.45
N VAL A 77 2.89 -2.57 1.26
CA VAL A 77 3.95 -2.92 0.31
C VAL A 77 4.63 -1.65 -0.18
N CYS A 78 5.89 -1.73 -0.61
CA CYS A 78 6.59 -0.61 -1.21
C CYS A 78 7.10 -0.94 -2.63
N ILE A 79 7.15 0.10 -3.47
CA ILE A 79 7.50 0.04 -4.89
C ILE A 79 8.44 1.21 -5.24
N ASP A 80 9.11 1.12 -6.38
CA ASP A 80 9.70 2.28 -7.07
C ASP A 80 8.59 3.01 -7.84
N ALA A 81 8.35 4.27 -7.48
CA ALA A 81 7.30 5.11 -8.08
C ALA A 81 7.85 6.39 -8.73
N ILE A 82 9.19 6.56 -8.80
CA ILE A 82 9.83 7.72 -9.43
C ILE A 82 9.63 7.73 -10.94
N GLY A 83 9.48 6.56 -11.57
CA GLY A 83 9.30 6.43 -13.02
C GLY A 83 8.10 7.23 -13.57
N ASN A 84 8.31 7.97 -14.66
CA ASN A 84 7.25 8.75 -15.33
C ASN A 84 6.06 7.89 -15.75
N GLU A 85 6.29 6.64 -16.14
CA GLU A 85 5.22 5.71 -16.53
C GLU A 85 4.26 5.45 -15.37
N PHE A 86 4.79 5.29 -14.15
CA PHE A 86 3.98 5.11 -12.96
C PHE A 86 3.23 6.39 -12.59
N GLN A 87 3.91 7.55 -12.61
CA GLN A 87 3.28 8.83 -12.30
C GLN A 87 2.10 9.16 -13.24
N LEU A 88 2.21 8.80 -14.51
CA LEU A 88 1.19 9.03 -15.55
C LEU A 88 0.20 7.88 -15.73
N TYR A 89 0.27 6.84 -14.89
CA TYR A 89 -0.65 5.71 -14.95
C TYR A 89 -2.12 6.16 -14.81
N SER A 90 -2.97 5.67 -15.71
CA SER A 90 -4.41 5.97 -15.75
C SER A 90 -5.30 4.74 -15.86
N GLY A 91 -4.73 3.55 -16.11
CA GLY A 91 -5.50 2.30 -16.15
C GLY A 91 -4.79 1.15 -16.86
N GLY A 92 -5.38 -0.04 -16.76
CA GLY A 92 -4.80 -1.29 -17.27
C GLY A 92 -3.93 -2.00 -16.24
N VAL A 93 -3.37 -3.15 -16.61
CA VAL A 93 -2.29 -3.76 -15.83
C VAL A 93 -1.00 -3.00 -16.15
N PHE A 94 -0.41 -2.38 -15.14
CA PHE A 94 0.88 -1.71 -15.25
C PHE A 94 1.99 -2.75 -15.39
N THR A 95 2.68 -2.71 -16.53
CA THR A 95 3.79 -3.60 -16.89
C THR A 95 5.08 -2.81 -17.15
N GLY A 96 5.12 -1.54 -16.76
CA GLY A 96 6.29 -0.69 -16.94
C GLY A 96 7.47 -1.14 -16.07
N ASP A 97 8.66 -0.64 -16.38
CA ASP A 97 9.84 -0.93 -15.58
C ASP A 97 9.69 -0.26 -14.20
N CYS A 98 9.60 -1.08 -13.16
CA CYS A 98 9.84 -0.66 -11.78
C CYS A 98 11.30 -1.01 -11.46
N GLY A 99 12.09 -0.03 -11.03
CA GLY A 99 13.38 -0.32 -10.42
C GLY A 99 13.24 -1.06 -9.09
N THR A 100 14.37 -1.36 -8.48
CA THR A 100 14.43 -2.00 -7.16
C THR A 100 14.59 -1.00 -6.01
N GLU A 101 14.74 0.30 -6.33
CA GLU A 101 14.84 1.37 -5.34
C GLU A 101 13.45 1.80 -4.88
N THR A 102 12.88 1.09 -3.91
CA THR A 102 11.54 1.42 -3.40
C THR A 102 11.52 2.77 -2.69
N ASP A 103 10.66 3.68 -3.15
CA ASP A 103 10.52 5.05 -2.62
C ASP A 103 9.10 5.37 -2.12
N HIS A 104 8.12 4.53 -2.47
CA HIS A 104 6.71 4.80 -2.22
C HIS A 104 5.99 3.55 -1.73
N CYS A 105 5.13 3.71 -0.73
CA CYS A 105 4.40 2.60 -0.13
C CYS A 105 2.91 2.69 -0.40
N LEU A 106 2.34 1.57 -0.86
CA LEU A 106 0.94 1.37 -1.20
C LEU A 106 0.38 0.19 -0.39
N THR A 107 -0.93 -0.02 -0.44
CA THR A 107 -1.56 -1.16 0.22
C THR A 107 -2.00 -2.19 -0.80
N ALA A 108 -1.48 -3.41 -0.73
CA ALA A 108 -2.00 -4.54 -1.47
C ALA A 108 -3.36 -4.96 -0.90
N ILE A 109 -4.41 -4.77 -1.72
CA ILE A 109 -5.80 -5.04 -1.35
C ILE A 109 -6.35 -6.32 -1.97
N GLY A 110 -5.58 -6.92 -2.87
CA GLY A 110 -5.93 -8.17 -3.53
C GLY A 110 -4.99 -8.45 -4.69
N TYR A 111 -5.32 -9.48 -5.45
CA TYR A 111 -4.63 -9.87 -6.66
C TYR A 111 -5.61 -10.58 -7.59
N GLY A 112 -5.26 -10.68 -8.87
CA GLY A 112 -6.11 -11.32 -9.86
C GLY A 112 -5.35 -11.71 -11.12
N THR A 113 -6.16 -11.92 -12.15
CA THR A 113 -5.74 -12.17 -13.53
C THR A 113 -6.68 -11.38 -14.42
N SER A 114 -6.16 -10.60 -15.36
CA SER A 114 -6.95 -9.89 -16.36
C SER A 114 -7.45 -10.81 -17.45
N ASP A 115 -8.35 -10.31 -18.30
CA ASP A 115 -8.99 -11.09 -19.36
C ASP A 115 -8.00 -11.65 -20.40
N ASP A 116 -6.84 -10.99 -20.57
CA ASP A 116 -5.73 -11.42 -21.43
C ASP A 116 -4.80 -12.46 -20.77
N GLY A 117 -5.08 -12.86 -19.53
CA GLY A 117 -4.27 -13.80 -18.76
C GLY A 117 -3.16 -13.15 -17.94
N THR A 118 -2.99 -11.82 -17.99
CA THR A 118 -1.94 -11.13 -17.22
C THR A 118 -2.28 -11.13 -15.73
N LYS A 119 -1.38 -11.67 -14.93
CA LYS A 119 -1.53 -11.73 -13.48
C LYS A 119 -1.19 -10.35 -12.88
N TYR A 120 -1.96 -9.88 -11.90
CA TYR A 120 -1.71 -8.59 -11.25
C TYR A 120 -1.94 -8.59 -9.74
N TRP A 121 -1.28 -7.67 -9.05
CA TRP A 121 -1.59 -7.14 -7.73
C TRP A 121 -2.56 -5.98 -7.86
N LEU A 122 -3.59 -5.90 -7.00
CA LEU A 122 -4.44 -4.73 -6.88
C LEU A 122 -3.94 -3.90 -5.70
N LEU A 123 -3.41 -2.71 -5.97
CA LEU A 123 -2.82 -1.83 -4.98
C LEU A 123 -3.62 -0.54 -4.84
N LYS A 124 -3.82 -0.08 -3.59
CA LYS A 124 -4.42 1.22 -3.26
C LYS A 124 -3.31 2.25 -3.04
N ASN A 125 -3.40 3.37 -3.76
CA ASN A 125 -2.47 4.49 -3.67
C ASN A 125 -3.02 5.61 -2.73
N SER A 126 -2.17 6.54 -2.33
CA SER A 126 -2.51 7.72 -1.51
C SER A 126 -2.64 9.03 -2.30
N TRP A 127 -2.55 8.99 -3.64
CA TRP A 127 -2.55 10.18 -4.50
C TRP A 127 -3.94 10.71 -4.89
N GLY A 128 -4.99 10.20 -4.24
CA GLY A 128 -6.37 10.57 -4.52
C GLY A 128 -7.00 9.82 -5.69
N GLU A 129 -8.31 10.02 -5.88
CA GLU A 129 -9.13 9.24 -6.81
C GLU A 129 -8.99 9.66 -8.29
N GLU A 130 -8.36 10.80 -8.56
CA GLU A 130 -8.12 11.27 -9.93
C GLU A 130 -6.93 10.56 -10.60
N TRP A 131 -6.09 9.88 -9.82
CA TRP A 131 -4.96 9.12 -10.32
C TRP A 131 -5.34 7.65 -10.56
N GLY A 132 -4.80 7.05 -11.63
CA GLY A 132 -5.02 5.64 -11.93
C GLY A 132 -6.49 5.24 -12.04
N GLU A 133 -6.80 4.03 -11.59
CA GLU A 133 -8.14 3.47 -11.61
C GLU A 133 -8.90 3.85 -10.34
N LYS A 134 -9.28 5.13 -10.20
CA LYS A 134 -9.92 5.67 -8.98
C LYS A 134 -9.03 5.58 -7.73
N GLY A 135 -7.75 5.90 -7.89
CA GLY A 135 -6.73 5.83 -6.83
C GLY A 135 -6.11 4.43 -6.66
N TYR A 136 -6.43 3.49 -7.55
CA TYR A 136 -5.88 2.14 -7.55
C TYR A 136 -4.99 1.90 -8.76
N VAL A 137 -4.09 0.92 -8.64
CA VAL A 137 -3.26 0.41 -9.73
C VAL A 137 -3.28 -1.12 -9.72
N ARG A 138 -3.36 -1.69 -10.93
CA ARG A 138 -3.14 -3.12 -11.14
C ARG A 138 -1.69 -3.33 -11.56
N MET A 139 -0.81 -3.65 -10.61
CA MET A 139 0.62 -3.87 -10.86
C MET A 139 0.84 -5.30 -11.35
N GLN A 140 1.61 -5.52 -12.43
CA GLN A 140 1.90 -6.87 -12.91
C GLN A 140 2.56 -7.72 -11.81
N ARG A 141 2.17 -8.99 -11.73
CA ARG A 141 2.75 -9.97 -10.79
C ARG A 141 3.27 -11.19 -11.55
N ASP A 142 4.00 -12.06 -10.87
CA ASP A 142 4.64 -13.25 -11.46
C ASP A 142 5.63 -12.86 -12.57
N VAL A 143 6.33 -11.74 -12.36
CA VAL A 143 7.36 -11.24 -13.27
C VAL A 143 8.70 -11.84 -12.88
N ALA A 144 9.38 -12.48 -13.84
CA ALA A 144 10.74 -12.94 -13.66
C ALA A 144 11.68 -11.72 -13.68
N SER A 145 11.90 -11.10 -12.52
CA SER A 145 12.92 -10.05 -12.43
C SER A 145 14.31 -10.67 -12.55
N LYS A 146 15.27 -9.89 -13.08
CA LYS A 146 16.67 -10.34 -13.23
C LYS A 146 17.40 -10.56 -11.89
N GLU A 147 16.79 -10.14 -10.78
CA GLU A 147 17.39 -10.20 -9.44
C GLU A 147 16.56 -11.02 -8.43
N GLY A 148 15.41 -11.58 -8.83
CA GLY A 148 14.52 -12.35 -7.94
C GLY A 148 13.57 -11.48 -7.10
N ASP A 149 13.67 -10.16 -7.22
CA ASP A 149 12.86 -9.18 -6.50
C ASP A 149 11.53 -8.95 -7.24
N SER A 150 10.41 -9.10 -6.53
CA SER A 150 9.12 -8.63 -7.02
C SER A 150 9.13 -7.11 -6.98
N SER A 151 8.57 -6.42 -7.99
CA SER A 151 8.39 -4.94 -7.98
C SER A 151 7.53 -4.42 -6.82
N VAL A 152 7.03 -5.34 -5.99
CA VAL A 152 6.19 -5.12 -4.82
C VAL A 152 6.84 -5.88 -3.67
N VAL A 153 7.38 -5.14 -2.70
CA VAL A 153 8.16 -5.66 -1.56
C VAL A 153 7.43 -5.45 -0.24
#